data_AF-A0A348PPD5-F1
#
_entry.id   AF-A0A348PPD5-F1
#
_cell.length_a   1.000
_cell.length_b   1.000
_cell.length_c   1.000
_cell.angle_alpha   90.00
_cell.angle_beta   90.00
_cell.angle_gamma   90.00
#
_symmetry.space_group_name_H-M   'P 1'
#
loop_
_entity.id
_entity.type
_entity.pdbx_description
1 polymer ?
#
loop_
_entity_poly.entity_id
_entity_poly.type
_entity_poly.pdbx_seq_one_letter_code
_entity_poly.pdbx_strand_id
1 'polypeptide(L)'
;MANNTGIKYGGRDKGTPNRLTKELRLVLKDVIYNELEHIEDRLGQLEPKQRIELLIKLIPYALPKLETISHTQNEPLDWGFD
;
A
#
# COMPACT_ATOMS: atom_id res chain seq x y z
N MET A 1 17.98 20.53 38.87
CA MET A 1 19.12 20.72 37.94
C MET A 1 18.64 20.37 36.53
N ALA A 2 18.81 21.26 35.56
CA ALA A 2 18.44 20.99 34.17
C ALA A 2 19.52 20.12 33.50
N ASN A 3 19.11 19.10 32.77
CA ASN A 3 20.00 18.24 31.97
C ASN A 3 20.58 19.07 30.80
N ASN A 4 21.90 19.21 30.79
CA ASN A 4 22.69 19.94 29.80
C ASN A 4 23.49 19.01 28.86
N THR A 5 23.38 17.69 29.02
CA THR A 5 24.08 16.67 28.21
C THR A 5 23.28 16.19 27.01
N GLY A 6 21.99 16.50 26.91
CA GLY A 6 21.14 16.15 25.75
C GLY A 6 20.72 14.67 25.68
N ILE A 7 21.14 13.86 26.67
CA ILE A 7 20.87 12.43 26.75
C ILE A 7 19.56 12.23 27.52
N LYS A 8 18.58 11.51 26.94
CA LYS A 8 17.30 11.22 27.62
C LYS A 8 17.49 10.10 28.64
N TYR A 9 17.16 10.36 29.91
CA TYR A 9 17.25 9.40 31.02
C TYR A 9 15.87 8.84 31.46
N GLY A 10 14.81 9.02 30.66
CA GLY A 10 13.47 8.52 30.97
C GLY A 10 12.38 8.98 30.00
N GLY A 11 11.18 8.39 30.13
CA GLY A 11 10.00 8.66 29.28
C GLY A 11 9.48 7.41 28.58
N ARG A 12 8.51 7.57 27.68
CA ARG A 12 8.10 6.46 26.79
C ARG A 12 9.24 6.11 25.84
N ASP A 13 9.56 4.82 25.77
CA ASP A 13 10.54 4.32 24.80
C ASP A 13 10.06 4.55 23.37
N LYS A 14 11.02 4.91 22.50
CA LYS A 14 10.77 5.13 21.07
C LYS A 14 10.27 3.82 20.46
N GLY A 15 9.10 3.88 19.83
CA GLY A 15 8.44 2.71 19.24
C GLY A 15 7.34 2.10 20.11
N THR A 16 7.17 2.54 21.36
CA THR A 16 6.01 2.14 22.17
C THR A 16 4.73 2.56 21.43
N PRO A 17 3.83 1.63 21.06
CA PRO A 17 2.61 1.96 20.35
C PRO A 17 1.64 2.70 21.29
N ASN A 18 0.82 3.58 20.73
CA ASN A 18 -0.17 4.31 21.51
C ASN A 18 -1.44 3.44 21.64
N ARG A 19 -1.88 3.11 22.87
CA ARG A 19 -2.93 2.10 23.10
C ARG A 19 -4.23 2.40 22.33
N LEU A 20 -4.69 3.64 22.39
CA LEU A 20 -5.86 4.12 21.64
C LEU A 20 -5.72 3.90 20.13
N THR A 21 -4.51 4.09 19.57
CA THR A 21 -4.27 3.86 18.13
C THR A 21 -4.23 2.38 17.77
N LYS A 22 -3.94 1.48 18.72
CA LYS A 22 -3.98 0.03 18.47
C LYS A 22 -5.43 -0.43 18.35
N GLU A 23 -6.27 -0.04 19.30
CA GLU A 23 -7.69 -0.39 19.33
C GLU A 23 -8.41 0.14 18.09
N LEU A 24 -8.20 1.41 17.73
CA LEU A 24 -8.78 1.99 16.50
C LEU A 24 -8.31 1.27 15.23
N ARG A 25 -7.02 0.89 15.14
CA ARG A 25 -6.51 0.13 13.98
C ARG A 25 -7.14 -1.26 13.88
N LEU A 26 -7.45 -1.91 15.00
CA LEU A 26 -8.12 -3.22 14.98
C LEU A 26 -9.54 -3.09 14.44
N VAL A 27 -10.31 -2.12 14.95
CA VAL A 27 -11.69 -1.89 14.44
C VAL A 27 -11.68 -1.55 12.95
N LEU A 28 -10.79 -0.66 12.51
CA LEU A 28 -10.64 -0.32 11.09
C LEU A 28 -10.26 -1.54 10.25
N LYS A 29 -9.36 -2.38 10.76
CA LYS A 29 -8.94 -3.61 10.10
C LYS A 29 -10.14 -4.53 9.90
N ASP A 30 -10.92 -4.77 10.96
CA ASP A 30 -12.09 -5.65 10.92
C ASP A 30 -13.15 -5.15 9.94
N VAL A 31 -13.42 -3.83 9.91
CA VAL A 31 -14.32 -3.22 8.93
C VAL A 31 -13.82 -3.46 7.50
N ILE A 32 -12.52 -3.26 7.24
CA ILE A 32 -11.95 -3.48 5.90
C ILE A 32 -12.08 -4.95 5.50
N TYR A 33 -11.85 -5.91 6.39
CA TYR A 33 -12.02 -7.34 6.06
C TYR A 33 -13.45 -7.68 5.69
N ASN A 34 -14.42 -7.21 6.48
CA ASN A 34 -15.83 -7.44 6.19
C ASN A 34 -16.24 -6.80 4.86
N GLU A 35 -15.73 -5.60 4.56
CA GLU A 35 -15.99 -4.94 3.28
C GLU A 35 -15.37 -5.69 2.09
N LEU A 36 -14.19 -6.29 2.26
CA LEU A 36 -13.56 -7.11 1.23
C LEU A 36 -14.32 -8.42 0.97
N GLU A 37 -14.89 -9.04 2.00
CA GLU A 37 -15.72 -10.25 1.85
C GLU A 37 -16.99 -9.98 1.03
N HIS A 38 -17.58 -8.80 1.18
CA HIS A 38 -18.82 -8.41 0.48
C HIS A 38 -18.59 -7.51 -0.74
N ILE A 39 -17.35 -7.37 -1.21
CA ILE A 39 -17.00 -6.40 -2.25
C ILE A 39 -17.71 -6.68 -3.58
N GLU A 40 -17.89 -7.95 -3.94
CA GLU A 40 -18.55 -8.36 -5.18
C GLU A 40 -20.01 -7.92 -5.23
N ASP A 41 -20.75 -8.16 -4.13
CA ASP A 41 -22.15 -7.78 -3.99
C ASP A 41 -22.32 -6.25 -4.04
N ARG A 42 -21.44 -5.52 -3.35
CA ARG A 42 -21.46 -4.04 -3.34
C ARG A 42 -21.13 -3.46 -4.71
N LEU A 43 -20.15 -4.04 -5.42
CA LEU A 43 -19.84 -3.64 -6.80
C LEU A 43 -21.00 -3.96 -7.75
N GLY A 44 -21.83 -4.96 -7.45
CA GLY A 44 -23.06 -5.27 -8.16
C GLY A 44 -24.15 -4.20 -8.02
N GLN A 45 -24.18 -3.47 -6.91
CA GLN A 45 -25.19 -2.45 -6.61
C GLN A 45 -24.88 -1.07 -7.19
N LEU A 46 -23.66 -0.85 -7.68
CA LEU A 46 -23.23 0.43 -8.24
C LEU A 46 -23.72 0.65 -9.67
N GLU A 47 -23.80 1.92 -10.07
CA GLU A 47 -24.03 2.26 -11.47
C GLU A 47 -22.88 1.72 -12.35
N PRO A 48 -23.16 1.30 -13.59
CA PRO A 48 -22.15 0.70 -14.47
C PRO A 48 -20.89 1.54 -14.63
N LYS A 49 -21.02 2.86 -14.72
CA LYS A 49 -19.89 3.80 -14.85
C LYS A 49 -19.01 3.80 -13.60
N GLN A 50 -19.62 3.86 -12.42
CA GLN A 50 -18.91 3.87 -11.14
C GLN A 50 -18.20 2.54 -10.89
N ARG A 51 -18.85 1.43 -11.24
CA ARG A 51 -18.27 0.09 -11.16
C ARG A 51 -16.99 -0.02 -11.99
N ILE A 52 -17.01 0.44 -13.25
CA ILE A 52 -15.83 0.43 -14.13
C ILE A 52 -14.72 1.30 -13.56
N GLU A 53 -15.04 2.50 -13.05
CA GLU A 53 -14.03 3.39 -12.47
C GLU A 53 -13.33 2.76 -11.25
N LEU A 54 -14.08 2.11 -10.36
CA LEU A 54 -13.51 1.41 -9.22
C LEU A 54 -12.65 0.22 -9.64
N LEU A 55 -13.09 -0.57 -10.62
CA LEU A 55 -12.30 -1.68 -11.15
C LEU A 55 -10.97 -1.19 -11.72
N ILE A 56 -10.96 -0.08 -12.48
CA ILE A 56 -9.73 0.53 -12.99
C ILE A 56 -8.78 0.91 -11.85
N LYS A 57 -9.30 1.44 -10.74
CA LYS A 57 -8.49 1.79 -9.55
C LYS A 57 -7.95 0.56 -8.81
N LEU A 58 -8.64 -0.59 -8.88
CA LEU A 58 -8.23 -1.84 -8.22
C LEU A 58 -7.23 -2.65 -9.04
N ILE A 59 -7.30 -2.59 -10.37
CA ILE A 59 -6.41 -3.33 -11.30
C ILE A 59 -4.91 -3.22 -10.95
N PRO A 60 -4.33 -2.04 -10.61
CA PRO A 60 -2.91 -1.91 -10.28
C PRO A 60 -2.45 -2.67 -9.04
N TYR A 61 -3.39 -3.07 -8.18
CA TYR A 61 -3.10 -3.85 -6.97
C TYR A 61 -3.24 -5.35 -7.20
N ALA A 62 -4.00 -5.76 -8.23
CA ALA A 62 -4.20 -7.16 -8.60
C ALA A 62 -3.22 -7.64 -9.68
N LEU A 63 -2.85 -6.75 -10.60
CA LEU A 63 -1.97 -7.05 -11.73
C LEU A 63 -0.67 -6.27 -11.60
N PRO A 64 0.48 -6.88 -11.97
CA PRO A 64 1.73 -6.13 -12.09
C PRO A 64 1.56 -5.05 -13.17
N LYS A 65 2.12 -3.87 -12.92
CA LYS A 65 2.22 -2.85 -13.97
C LYS A 65 3.09 -3.39 -15.08
N LEU A 66 2.61 -3.25 -16.32
CA LEU A 66 3.39 -3.64 -17.48
C LEU A 66 4.53 -2.64 -17.64
N GLU A 67 5.76 -3.12 -17.46
CA GLU A 67 6.96 -2.34 -17.75
C GLU A 67 7.08 -2.16 -19.26
N THR A 68 7.34 -0.93 -19.71
CA THR A 68 7.60 -0.66 -21.12
C THR A 68 9.00 -1.18 -21.46
N ILE A 69 9.04 -2.28 -22.21
CA ILE A 69 10.28 -2.88 -22.68
C ILE A 69 10.84 -2.11 -23.88
N SER A 70 12.13 -1.78 -23.87
CA SER A 70 12.84 -1.23 -25.04
C SER A 70 12.93 -2.29 -26.13
N HIS A 71 12.82 -1.89 -27.40
CA HIS A 71 12.93 -2.78 -28.57
C HIS A 71 14.24 -3.59 -28.59
N THR A 72 15.29 -3.09 -27.93
CA THR A 72 16.62 -3.69 -27.86
C THR A 72 16.80 -4.73 -26.75
N GLN A 73 15.79 -4.97 -25.87
CA GLN A 73 15.97 -5.80 -24.67
C GLN A 73 16.29 -7.28 -24.95
N ASN A 74 16.00 -7.79 -26.16
CA ASN A 74 16.29 -9.16 -26.56
C ASN A 74 17.30 -9.24 -27.73
N GLU A 75 17.97 -8.14 -28.04
CA GLU A 75 18.99 -8.13 -29.08
C GLU A 75 20.34 -8.53 -28.48
N PRO A 76 21.16 -9.33 -29.20
CA PRO A 76 22.51 -9.63 -28.74
C PRO A 76 23.30 -8.32 -28.62
N LEU A 77 24.02 -8.19 -27.50
CA LEU A 77 24.83 -7.01 -27.21
C LEU A 77 26.02 -7.01 -28.19
N ASP A 78 25.93 -6.20 -29.24
CA ASP A 78 27.02 -6.01 -30.19
C ASP A 78 28.04 -5.02 -29.61
N TRP A 79 29.24 -5.52 -29.30
CA TRP A 79 30.34 -4.72 -28.76
C TRP A 79 31.26 -4.14 -29.84
N GLY A 80 30.90 -4.23 -31.12
CA GLY A 80 31.53 -3.47 -32.21
C GLY A 80 33.07 -3.42 -32.16
N PHE A 81 33.73 -4.56 -31.94
CA PHE A 81 35.17 -4.67 -32.09
C PHE A 81 35.49 -5.06 -33.53
N ASP A 82 35.48 -4.08 -34.42
CA ASP A 82 36.26 -4.09 -35.67
C ASP A 82 37.58 -3.33 -35.46
#